data_AF-X0TKF4-F1
#
_entry.id   AF-X0TKF4-F1
#
_cell.length_a   1.000
_cell.length_b   1.000
_cell.length_c   1.000
_cell.angle_alpha   90.00
_cell.angle_beta   90.00
_cell.angle_gamma   90.00
#
_symmetry.space_group_name_H-M   'P 1'
#
loop_
_entity.id
_entity.type
_entity.pdbx_description
1 polymer ?
#
loop_
_entity_poly.entity_id
_entity_poly.type
_entity_poly.pdbx_seq_one_letter_code
_entity_poly.pdbx_strand_id
1 'polypeptide(L)'
;NDHNANLAYLRIRFRDGKYVVVSIVINRWHDDVTYLFGEDGRLNSSKDSADFIRGFIGSYPNLFFDVHEDDLPDFLDLLAHFHETEEEMERFRKYGVNRADDNFWEHYDWFQQRFNSEQPVYSGLFDLNRYNYKALPEQQATIKK
;
A
#
# COMPACT_ATOMS: atom_id res chain seq x y z
N ASN A 1 -14.73 0.41 -4.11
CA ASN A 1 -14.91 0.29 -2.64
C ASN A 1 -14.51 -1.10 -2.17
N ASP A 2 -13.21 -1.38 -2.10
CA ASP A 2 -12.74 -2.54 -1.35
C ASP A 2 -12.55 -2.09 0.11
N HIS A 3 -13.30 -2.70 1.02
CA HIS A 3 -13.43 -2.29 2.42
C HIS A 3 -12.16 -2.57 3.26
N ASN A 4 -11.10 -3.07 2.61
CA ASN A 4 -10.02 -3.81 3.28
C ASN A 4 -8.66 -3.10 3.36
N ALA A 5 -8.43 -1.99 2.67
CA ALA A 5 -7.15 -1.27 2.72
C ALA A 5 -7.10 -0.33 3.94
N ASN A 6 -6.37 -0.75 4.97
CA ASN A 6 -6.23 -0.09 6.27
C ASN A 6 -4.76 0.23 6.58
N LEU A 7 -3.82 -0.55 6.04
CA LEU A 7 -2.40 -0.42 6.32
C LEU A 7 -1.58 -0.72 5.06
N ALA A 8 -0.68 0.18 4.69
CA ALA A 8 0.34 -0.08 3.68
C ALA A 8 1.74 0.29 4.22
N TYR A 9 2.77 -0.37 3.72
CA TYR A 9 4.15 0.05 4.01
C TYR A 9 4.78 0.70 2.80
N LEU A 10 5.36 1.88 3.01
CA LEU A 10 6.10 2.63 2.03
C LEU A 10 7.59 2.56 2.35
N ARG A 11 8.36 1.99 1.44
CA ARG A 11 9.83 2.15 1.39
C ARG A 11 10.14 3.38 0.54
N ILE A 12 10.80 4.36 1.15
CA ILE A 12 11.36 5.53 0.44
C ILE A 12 12.85 5.28 0.26
N ARG A 13 13.33 5.24 -0.99
CA ARG A 13 14.75 5.09 -1.34
C ARG A 13 15.37 6.44 -1.65
N PHE A 14 16.52 6.72 -1.06
CA PHE A 14 17.31 7.94 -1.27
C PHE A 14 18.49 7.67 -2.21
N ARG A 15 18.96 8.70 -2.92
CA ARG A 15 20.09 8.64 -3.86
C ARG A 15 21.40 8.19 -3.22
N ASP A 16 21.56 8.42 -1.92
CA ASP A 16 22.74 8.01 -1.16
C ASP A 16 22.71 6.53 -0.72
N GLY A 17 21.70 5.77 -1.17
CA GLY A 17 21.50 4.35 -0.84
C GLY A 17 20.81 4.12 0.50
N LYS A 18 20.46 5.18 1.24
CA LYS A 18 19.63 5.05 2.44
C LYS A 18 18.17 4.82 2.08
N TYR A 19 17.42 4.39 3.08
CA TYR A 19 15.99 4.20 2.97
C TYR A 19 15.29 4.50 4.29
N VAL A 20 14.01 4.83 4.20
CA VAL A 20 13.11 4.96 5.35
C VAL A 20 11.86 4.14 5.06
N VAL A 21 11.35 3.46 6.09
CA VAL A 21 10.04 2.80 6.04
C VAL A 21 9.02 3.69 6.76
N VAL A 22 7.85 3.83 6.16
CA VAL A 22 6.70 4.53 6.71
C VAL A 22 5.48 3.62 6.61
N SER A 23 4.74 3.49 7.71
CA SER A 23 3.39 2.94 7.72
C SER A 23 2.41 4.01 7.30
N ILE A 24 1.63 3.71 6.25
CA ILE A 24 0.49 4.50 5.83
C ILE A 24 -0.74 3.83 6.44
N VAL A 25 -1.34 4.48 7.43
CA VAL A 25 -2.56 4.01 8.10
C VAL A 25 -3.73 4.78 7.52
N ILE A 26 -4.66 4.05 6.90
CA ILE A 26 -5.86 4.64 6.28
C ILE A 26 -6.98 4.64 7.30
N ASN A 27 -7.38 5.83 7.75
CA ASN A 27 -8.49 6.02 8.66
C ASN A 27 -9.77 6.24 7.84
N ARG A 28 -10.62 5.21 7.81
CA ARG A 28 -11.89 5.25 7.06
C ARG A 28 -13.00 5.85 7.90
N TRP A 29 -13.67 6.86 7.36
CA TRP A 29 -14.75 7.52 8.08
C TRP A 29 -16.04 6.72 8.02
N HIS A 30 -16.61 6.49 9.21
CA HIS A 30 -17.94 5.91 9.38
C HIS A 30 -18.89 7.01 9.86
N ASP A 31 -19.91 7.33 9.06
CA ASP A 31 -20.95 8.27 9.46
C ASP A 31 -21.80 7.71 10.63
N ASP A 32 -21.81 6.38 10.82
CA ASP A 32 -22.44 5.68 11.95
C ASP A 32 -21.76 4.31 12.20
N VAL A 33 -21.54 3.95 13.48
CA VAL A 33 -20.89 2.69 13.93
C VAL A 33 -21.83 1.79 14.77
N THR A 34 -23.14 2.08 14.79
CA THR A 34 -24.09 1.44 15.72
C THR A 34 -24.46 -0.01 15.35
N TYR A 35 -23.99 -0.54 14.22
CA TYR A 35 -24.42 -1.83 13.69
C TYR A 35 -23.25 -2.71 13.23
N LEU A 36 -23.34 -4.01 13.52
CA LEU A 36 -22.31 -5.01 13.17
C LEU A 36 -22.34 -5.46 11.70
N PHE A 37 -23.34 -5.07 10.91
CA PHE A 37 -23.51 -5.46 9.50
C PHE A 37 -23.95 -4.27 8.63
N GLY A 38 -23.63 -4.32 7.32
CA GLY A 38 -24.03 -3.30 6.34
C GLY A 38 -23.20 -2.02 6.39
N GLU A 39 -21.89 -2.15 6.63
CA GLU A 39 -20.94 -1.07 6.82
C GLU A 39 -20.74 -0.21 5.56
N ASP A 40 -20.85 -0.81 4.37
CA ASP A 40 -20.62 -0.16 3.07
C ASP A 40 -21.49 1.08 2.84
N GLY A 41 -22.72 1.09 3.38
CA GLY A 41 -23.66 2.21 3.27
C GLY A 41 -23.42 3.34 4.28
N ARG A 42 -22.43 3.19 5.16
CA ARG A 42 -22.08 4.14 6.24
C ARG A 42 -20.68 4.72 6.08
N LEU A 43 -19.91 4.22 5.11
CA LEU A 43 -18.59 4.74 4.79
C LEU A 43 -18.71 6.02 3.97
N ASN A 44 -17.87 7.00 4.31
CA ASN A 44 -17.80 8.26 3.60
C ASN A 44 -16.37 8.57 3.18
N SER A 45 -15.99 8.10 2.00
CA SER A 45 -14.61 8.24 1.50
C SER A 45 -14.15 9.69 1.35
N SER A 46 -15.07 10.66 1.24
CA SER A 46 -14.71 12.09 1.20
C SER A 46 -14.13 12.62 2.52
N LYS A 47 -14.26 11.85 3.60
CA LYS A 47 -13.76 12.17 4.94
C LYS A 47 -12.64 11.23 5.38
N ASP A 48 -12.20 10.32 4.51
CA ASP A 48 -11.07 9.45 4.82
C ASP A 48 -9.81 10.29 5.01
N SER A 49 -8.92 9.80 5.85
CA SER A 49 -7.62 10.42 6.09
C SER A 49 -6.53 9.36 6.12
N ALA A 50 -5.28 9.78 5.94
CA ALA A 50 -4.13 8.89 6.01
C ALA A 50 -3.09 9.46 6.98
N ASP A 51 -2.65 8.63 7.92
CA ASP A 51 -1.53 8.94 8.80
C ASP A 51 -0.25 8.29 8.27
N PHE A 52 0.85 9.05 8.28
CA PHE A 52 2.17 8.59 7.86
C PHE A 52 3.08 8.49 9.08
N ILE A 53 3.34 7.26 9.54
CA ILE A 53 4.08 7.00 10.77
C ILE A 53 5.37 6.27 10.42
N ARG A 54 6.52 6.79 10.88
CA ARG A 54 7.82 6.17 10.63
C ARG A 54 7.91 4.78 11.27
N GLY A 55 8.41 3.81 10.52
CA GLY A 55 8.56 2.41 10.94
C GLY A 55 7.33 1.56 10.62
N PHE A 56 7.26 0.38 11.22
CA PHE A 56 6.18 -0.59 11.02
C PHE A 56 5.11 -0.54 12.12
N ILE A 57 3.85 -0.64 11.73
CA ILE A 57 2.70 -0.76 12.63
C ILE A 57 1.92 -2.03 12.27
N GLY A 58 1.98 -3.03 13.14
CA GLY A 58 1.26 -4.29 12.94
C GLY A 58 1.94 -5.24 11.94
N SER A 59 1.25 -6.31 11.59
CA SER A 59 1.78 -7.38 10.73
C SER A 59 0.83 -7.75 9.59
N TYR A 60 -0.16 -6.90 9.29
CA TYR A 60 -1.23 -7.17 8.31
C TYR A 60 -1.24 -6.12 7.18
N PRO A 61 -0.15 -5.96 6.42
CA PRO A 61 -0.11 -5.01 5.33
C PRO A 61 -1.08 -5.41 4.22
N ASN A 62 -1.83 -4.44 3.72
CA ASN A 62 -2.66 -4.61 2.53
C ASN A 62 -1.88 -4.40 1.24
N LEU A 63 -0.81 -3.59 1.29
CA LEU A 63 0.03 -3.30 0.14
C LEU A 63 1.42 -2.84 0.57
N PHE A 64 2.42 -3.12 -0.25
CA PHE A 64 3.72 -2.48 -0.17
C PHE A 64 3.89 -1.47 -1.30
N PHE A 65 4.55 -0.36 -1.00
CA PHE A 65 4.99 0.63 -1.95
C PHE A 65 6.50 0.77 -1.88
N ASP A 66 7.15 0.92 -3.03
CA ASP A 66 8.57 1.21 -3.12
C ASP A 66 8.81 2.40 -4.04
N VAL A 67 9.23 3.52 -3.46
CA VAL A 67 9.27 4.83 -4.12
C VAL A 67 10.65 5.43 -3.98
N HIS A 68 11.21 5.93 -5.08
CA HIS A 68 12.42 6.73 -5.03
C HIS A 68 12.09 8.17 -4.58
N GLU A 69 12.98 8.83 -3.85
CA GLU A 69 12.73 10.19 -3.32
C GLU A 69 12.32 11.20 -4.39
N ASP A 70 12.83 11.05 -5.62
CA ASP A 70 12.50 11.90 -6.76
C ASP A 70 11.05 11.74 -7.24
N ASP A 71 10.45 10.57 -7.01
CA ASP A 71 9.06 10.25 -7.38
C ASP A 71 8.08 10.50 -6.23
N LEU A 72 8.57 10.85 -5.03
CA LEU A 72 7.73 11.00 -3.84
C LEU A 72 6.63 12.07 -4.00
N PRO A 73 6.87 13.24 -4.63
CA PRO A 73 5.80 14.21 -4.88
C PRO A 73 4.68 13.65 -5.78
N ASP A 74 5.03 12.91 -6.82
CA ASP A 74 4.06 12.29 -7.73
C ASP A 74 3.25 11.19 -7.01
N PHE A 75 3.91 10.38 -6.20
CA PHE A 75 3.26 9.35 -5.40
C PHE A 75 2.24 9.94 -4.39
N LEU A 76 2.62 11.02 -3.68
CA LEU A 76 1.72 11.67 -2.72
C LEU A 76 0.53 12.35 -3.41
N ASP A 77 0.76 12.96 -4.58
CA ASP A 77 -0.32 13.50 -5.42
C ASP A 77 -1.29 12.40 -5.87
N LEU A 78 -0.76 11.28 -6.35
CA LEU A 78 -1.56 10.13 -6.74
C LEU A 78 -2.43 9.63 -5.58
N LEU A 79 -1.87 9.49 -4.37
CA LEU A 79 -2.64 9.04 -3.21
C LEU A 79 -3.75 10.04 -2.81
N ALA A 80 -3.50 11.35 -2.93
CA ALA A 80 -4.46 12.38 -2.55
C ALA A 80 -5.64 12.49 -3.54
N HIS A 81 -5.42 12.16 -4.81
CA HIS A 81 -6.38 12.38 -5.90
C HIS A 81 -6.76 11.09 -6.63
N PHE A 82 -6.62 9.92 -6.00
CA PHE A 82 -6.85 8.64 -6.65
C PHE A 82 -8.34 8.41 -6.97
N HIS A 83 -8.68 8.29 -8.26
CA HIS A 83 -10.05 8.05 -8.73
C HIS A 83 -10.18 6.77 -9.58
N GLU A 84 -9.18 5.88 -9.54
CA GLU A 84 -9.13 4.62 -10.30
C GLU A 84 -9.25 4.81 -11.82
N THR A 85 -8.84 5.97 -12.36
CA THR A 85 -8.72 6.13 -13.83
C THR A 85 -7.60 5.24 -14.38
N GLU A 86 -7.62 4.89 -15.67
CA GLU A 86 -6.58 4.03 -16.25
C GLU A 86 -5.17 4.62 -16.09
N GLU A 87 -5.02 5.95 -16.22
CA GLU A 87 -3.76 6.66 -16.02
C GLU A 87 -3.28 6.58 -14.56
N GLU A 88 -4.17 6.81 -13.60
CA GLU A 88 -3.87 6.69 -12.18
C GLU A 88 -3.56 5.24 -11.79
N MET A 89 -4.26 4.27 -12.37
CA MET A 89 -3.99 2.84 -12.17
C MET A 89 -2.60 2.46 -12.70
N GLU A 90 -2.15 3.06 -13.80
CA GLU A 90 -0.80 2.86 -14.32
C GLU A 90 0.27 3.50 -13.42
N ARG A 91 0.04 4.74 -12.96
CA ARG A 91 0.89 5.39 -11.94
C ARG A 91 0.91 4.57 -10.64
N PHE A 92 -0.21 4.00 -10.22
CA PHE A 92 -0.30 3.15 -9.03
C PHE A 92 0.54 1.89 -9.16
N ARG A 93 0.50 1.23 -10.33
CA ARG A 93 1.32 0.05 -10.64
C ARG A 93 2.82 0.37 -10.63
N LYS A 94 3.23 1.59 -10.98
CA LYS A 94 4.64 2.02 -10.89
C LYS A 94 5.19 1.91 -9.47
N TYR A 95 4.37 2.19 -8.46
CA TYR A 95 4.81 2.29 -7.07
C TYR A 95 4.41 1.10 -6.19
N GLY A 96 3.27 0.49 -6.47
CA GLY A 96 2.73 -0.62 -5.68
C GLY A 96 3.35 -1.96 -6.07
N VAL A 97 3.78 -2.72 -5.06
CA VAL A 97 4.29 -4.08 -5.25
C VAL A 97 3.10 -5.01 -5.52
N ASN A 98 2.91 -5.34 -6.79
CA ASN A 98 1.83 -6.21 -7.22
C ASN A 98 2.11 -7.67 -6.81
N ARG A 99 1.07 -8.39 -6.42
CA ARG A 99 1.18 -9.82 -6.07
C ARG A 99 1.65 -10.68 -7.25
N ALA A 100 1.41 -10.22 -8.48
CA ALA A 100 1.84 -10.87 -9.72
C ALA A 100 3.24 -10.44 -10.20
N ASP A 101 3.92 -9.55 -9.47
CA ASP A 101 5.27 -9.12 -9.80
C ASP A 101 6.25 -10.30 -9.64
N ASP A 102 7.10 -10.54 -10.64
CA ASP A 102 8.13 -11.59 -10.60
C ASP A 102 9.08 -11.40 -9.40
N ASN A 103 9.30 -10.16 -8.98
CA ASN A 103 10.15 -9.78 -7.85
C ASN A 103 9.38 -9.62 -6.53
N PHE A 104 8.10 -10.03 -6.46
CA PHE A 104 7.26 -9.88 -5.27
C PHE A 104 7.95 -10.38 -3.99
N TRP A 105 8.58 -11.56 -4.06
CA TRP A 105 9.25 -12.17 -2.90
C TRP A 105 10.49 -11.38 -2.46
N GLU A 106 11.22 -10.76 -3.37
CA GLU A 106 12.36 -9.91 -3.03
C GLU A 106 11.90 -8.67 -2.23
N HIS A 107 10.78 -8.07 -2.64
CA HIS A 107 10.17 -6.97 -1.89
C HIS A 107 9.68 -7.45 -0.53
N TYR A 108 8.93 -8.55 -0.47
CA TYR A 108 8.43 -9.12 0.78
C TYR A 108 9.57 -9.41 1.77
N ASP A 109 10.61 -10.11 1.32
CA ASP A 109 11.74 -10.49 2.16
C ASP A 109 12.50 -9.27 2.65
N TRP A 110 12.66 -8.24 1.80
CA TRP A 110 13.26 -6.99 2.22
C TRP A 110 12.46 -6.33 3.36
N PHE A 111 11.14 -6.21 3.21
CA PHE A 111 10.29 -5.61 4.25
C PHE A 111 10.32 -6.45 5.51
N GLN A 112 10.23 -7.78 5.40
CA GLN A 112 10.23 -8.69 6.55
C GLN A 112 11.55 -8.63 7.32
N GLN A 113 12.68 -8.64 6.62
CA GLN A 113 14.00 -8.50 7.24
C GLN A 113 14.12 -7.15 7.95
N ARG A 114 13.63 -6.08 7.33
CA ARG A 114 13.65 -4.75 7.94
C ARG A 114 12.76 -4.69 9.18
N PHE A 115 11.59 -5.33 9.16
CA PHE A 115 10.68 -5.43 10.31
C PHE A 115 11.31 -6.19 11.47
N ASN A 116 11.91 -7.35 11.19
CA ASN A 116 12.64 -8.14 12.17
C ASN A 116 13.81 -7.35 12.81
N SER A 117 14.51 -6.53 12.00
CA SER A 117 15.62 -5.72 12.49
C SER A 117 15.17 -4.52 13.31
N GLU A 118 14.06 -3.86 12.97
CA GLU A 118 13.56 -2.68 13.69
C GLU A 118 12.78 -3.05 14.95
N GLN A 119 12.10 -4.20 14.95
CA GLN A 119 11.24 -4.65 16.05
C GLN A 119 11.53 -6.10 16.46
N PRO A 120 12.76 -6.43 16.93
CA PRO A 120 13.18 -7.82 17.14
C PRO A 120 12.34 -8.62 18.15
N VAL A 121 11.58 -7.95 19.02
CA VAL A 121 10.70 -8.58 20.01
C VAL A 121 9.24 -8.66 19.52
N TYR A 122 8.79 -7.68 18.75
CA TYR A 122 7.38 -7.54 18.35
C TYR A 122 7.11 -7.91 16.89
N SER A 123 8.18 -8.13 16.10
CA SER A 123 8.06 -8.52 14.70
C SER A 123 7.42 -9.90 14.60
N GLY A 124 6.26 -9.95 13.96
CA GLY A 124 5.67 -11.17 13.44
C GLY A 124 6.02 -11.39 11.97
N LEU A 125 5.42 -12.42 11.37
CA LEU A 125 5.40 -12.55 9.92
C LEU A 125 4.32 -11.63 9.33
N PHE A 126 4.62 -11.02 8.19
CA PHE A 126 3.60 -10.30 7.45
C PHE A 126 2.55 -11.27 6.88
N ASP A 127 1.31 -11.07 7.31
CA ASP A 127 0.19 -11.90 6.89
C ASP A 127 -0.35 -11.45 5.54
N LEU A 128 0.00 -12.21 4.51
CA LEU A 128 -0.41 -11.96 3.13
C LEU A 128 -1.87 -12.33 2.82
N ASN A 129 -2.64 -12.83 3.79
CA ASN A 129 -4.09 -13.05 3.62
C ASN A 129 -4.87 -11.73 3.53
N ARG A 130 -4.31 -10.63 4.07
CA ARG A 130 -4.88 -9.28 3.97
C ARG A 130 -4.27 -8.45 2.84
N TYR A 131 -3.20 -8.96 2.22
CA TYR A 131 -2.56 -8.32 1.08
C TYR A 131 -3.50 -8.30 -0.12
N ASN A 132 -3.49 -7.22 -0.89
CA ASN A 132 -4.37 -7.04 -2.03
C ASN A 132 -4.29 -8.27 -2.95
N TYR A 133 -5.44 -8.93 -3.13
CA TYR A 133 -5.53 -10.20 -3.84
C TYR A 133 -5.58 -10.00 -5.36
N LYS A 134 -5.88 -8.78 -5.84
CA LYS A 134 -5.95 -8.48 -7.26
C LYS A 134 -4.53 -8.48 -7.84
N ALA A 135 -4.16 -9.63 -8.40
CA ALA A 135 -3.05 -9.75 -9.32
C ALA A 135 -3.42 -8.97 -10.60
N LEU A 136 -2.81 -7.80 -10.79
CA LEU A 136 -2.98 -7.04 -12.03
C LEU A 136 -2.01 -7.63 -13.07
N PRO A 137 -2.47 -8.38 -14.07
CA PRO A 137 -1.56 -8.87 -15.10
C PRO A 137 -0.90 -7.68 -15.80
N GLU A 138 0.38 -7.81 -16.17
CA GLU A 138 0.98 -6.86 -17.09
C GLU A 138 0.09 -6.77 -18.34
N GLN A 139 -0.23 -5.54 -18.78
CA GLN A 139 -0.91 -5.40 -20.06
C GLN A 139 0.00 -6.01 -21.11
N GLN A 140 -0.39 -7.16 -21.68
CA GLN A 140 0.26 -7.65 -22.88
C GLN A 140 0.17 -6.51 -23.89
N ALA A 141 1.34 -5.98 -24.28
CA ALA A 141 1.45 -5.02 -25.36
C ALA A 141 0.58 -5.53 -26.49
N THR A 142 -0.54 -4.86 -26.73
CA THR A 142 -1.45 -5.25 -27.80
C THR A 142 -0.67 -5.00 -29.07
N ILE A 143 -0.07 -6.06 -29.62
CA ILE A 143 0.52 -6.05 -30.95
C ILE A 143 -0.67 -5.81 -31.86
N LYS A 144 -0.91 -4.54 -32.22
CA LYS A 144 -1.78 -4.19 -33.33
C LYS A 144 -1.20 -4.88 -34.57
N LYS A 145 -1.86 -5.95 -35.01
CA LYS A 145 -1.70 -6.46 -36.37
C LYS A 145 -2.47 -5.60 -37.34
#